data_AF-A0A4S1CBB5-F1
#
_entry.id   AF-A0A4S1CBB5-F1
#
_cell.length_a   1.000
_cell.length_b   1.000
_cell.length_c   1.000
_cell.angle_alpha   90.00
_cell.angle_beta   90.00
_cell.angle_gamma   90.00
#
_symmetry.space_group_name_H-M   'P 1'
#
loop_
_entity.id
_entity.type
_entity.pdbx_description
1 polymer ?
#
loop_
_entity_poly.entity_id
_entity_poly.type
_entity_poly.pdbx_seq_one_letter_code
_entity_poly.pdbx_strand_id
1 'polypeptide(L)'
;MFKRFIVLCLAVLVLSACSKPPAKELVQTAVKKFIPMDFEVLQVSEVKGIAGLYEAAINVGGHPVIFYVDKKCDYIFTGSMMSTQTKANLTNEAQKKFQK
;
A
#
# COMPACT_ATOMS: atom_id res chain seq x y z
N MET A 1 -42.91 -3.08 -10.25
CA MET A 1 -41.55 -3.11 -10.84
C MET A 1 -40.53 -2.20 -10.15
N PHE A 2 -40.95 -1.12 -9.48
CA PHE A 2 -40.07 -0.16 -8.78
C PHE A 2 -39.24 -0.76 -7.62
N LYS A 3 -39.79 -1.74 -6.89
CA LYS A 3 -39.10 -2.41 -5.77
C LYS A 3 -37.85 -3.20 -6.19
N ARG A 4 -37.77 -3.69 -7.44
CA ARG A 4 -36.60 -4.41 -7.96
C ARG A 4 -35.44 -3.47 -8.33
N PHE A 5 -35.75 -2.22 -8.69
CA PHE A 5 -34.75 -1.20 -9.01
C PHE A 5 -34.04 -0.66 -7.76
N ILE A 6 -34.76 -0.51 -6.64
CA ILE A 6 -34.18 -0.04 -5.37
C ILE A 6 -33.16 -1.05 -4.80
N VAL A 7 -33.43 -2.35 -4.95
CA VAL A 7 -32.51 -3.41 -4.50
C VAL A 7 -31.20 -3.40 -5.32
N LEU A 8 -31.26 -3.04 -6.60
CA LEU A 8 -30.08 -2.97 -7.47
C LEU A 8 -29.15 -1.80 -7.09
N CYS A 9 -29.70 -0.63 -6.71
CA CYS A 9 -28.89 0.53 -6.33
C CYS A 9 -28.18 0.36 -4.98
N LEU A 10 -28.75 -0.40 -4.04
CA LEU A 10 -28.09 -0.66 -2.74
C LEU A 10 -26.88 -1.61 -2.88
N ALA A 11 -26.90 -2.53 -3.84
CA ALA A 11 -25.80 -3.47 -4.07
C ALA A 11 -24.53 -2.81 -4.62
N VAL A 12 -24.66 -1.69 -5.34
CA VAL A 12 -23.52 -0.98 -5.95
C VAL A 12 -22.74 -0.14 -4.94
N LEU A 13 -23.36 0.26 -3.82
CA LEU A 13 -22.72 1.10 -2.79
C LEU A 13 -21.77 0.34 -1.85
N VAL A 14 -21.83 -1.00 -1.82
CA VAL A 14 -20.98 -1.83 -0.93
C VAL A 14 -19.57 -2.03 -1.51
N LEU A 15 -19.36 -1.77 -2.80
CA LEU A 15 -18.07 -1.95 -3.48
C LEU A 15 -17.12 -0.76 -3.35
N SER A 16 -17.59 0.38 -2.82
CA SER A 16 -16.74 1.56 -2.56
C SER A 16 -16.03 1.47 -1.21
N ALA A 17 -15.45 0.30 -0.90
CA ALA A 17 -14.50 0.19 0.19
C ALA A 17 -13.21 0.92 -0.22
N CYS A 18 -13.23 2.25 -0.19
CA CYS A 18 -12.02 3.08 -0.17
C CYS A 18 -11.25 2.67 1.09
N SER A 19 -10.38 1.70 0.93
CA SER A 19 -9.69 1.05 2.02
C SER A 19 -8.58 1.99 2.46
N LYS A 20 -8.86 2.86 3.44
CA LYS A 20 -7.85 3.75 4.04
C LYS A 20 -6.55 3.00 4.34
N PRO A 21 -5.38 3.61 4.06
CA PRO A 21 -4.08 3.03 4.40
C PRO A 21 -3.97 2.56 5.84
N PRO A 22 -3.18 1.50 6.11
CA PRO A 22 -2.82 1.15 7.48
C PRO A 22 -2.10 2.32 8.15
N ALA A 23 -2.28 2.42 9.47
CA ALA A 23 -1.59 3.42 10.28
C ALA A 23 -0.07 3.19 10.23
N LYS A 24 0.72 4.28 10.29
CA LYS A 24 2.18 4.21 10.21
C LYS A 24 2.78 3.37 11.33
N GLU A 25 2.19 3.42 12.52
CA GLU A 25 2.60 2.69 13.72
C GLU A 25 2.41 1.19 13.54
N LEU A 26 1.36 0.77 12.81
CA LEU A 26 1.11 -0.63 12.49
C LEU A 26 2.18 -1.16 11.53
N VAL A 27 2.48 -0.39 10.48
CA VAL A 27 3.56 -0.71 9.53
C VAL A 27 4.90 -0.78 10.25
N GLN A 28 5.21 0.18 11.12
CA GLN A 28 6.45 0.19 11.90
C GLN A 28 6.57 -1.06 12.77
N THR A 29 5.49 -1.43 13.47
CA THR A 29 5.46 -2.63 14.32
C THR A 29 5.68 -3.90 13.51
N ALA A 30 5.06 -4.01 12.33
CA ALA A 30 5.21 -5.16 11.45
C ALA A 30 6.62 -5.26 10.86
N VAL A 31 7.15 -4.15 10.33
CA VAL A 31 8.49 -4.10 9.69
C VAL A 31 9.61 -4.33 10.70
N LYS A 32 9.48 -3.86 11.95
CA LYS A 32 10.47 -4.10 13.02
C LYS A 32 10.73 -5.59 13.29
N LYS A 33 9.79 -6.48 12.95
CA LYS A 33 9.98 -7.94 13.07
C LYS A 33 11.04 -8.48 12.09
N PHE A 34 11.31 -7.77 11.00
CA PHE A 34 12.25 -8.18 9.96
C PHE A 34 13.51 -7.29 9.93
N ILE A 35 13.38 -6.03 10.30
CA ILE A 35 14.46 -5.04 10.31
C ILE A 35 14.63 -4.55 11.76
N PRO A 36 15.53 -5.18 12.55
CA PRO A 36 15.70 -4.89 13.98
C PRO A 36 16.62 -3.66 14.23
N MET A 37 16.56 -2.67 13.33
CA MET A 37 17.30 -1.41 13.43
C MET A 37 16.33 -0.25 13.36
N ASP A 38 16.78 0.95 13.75
CA ASP A 38 15.94 2.13 13.69
C ASP A 38 15.67 2.56 12.25
N PHE A 39 14.40 2.87 11.99
CA PHE A 39 13.92 3.39 10.71
C PHE A 39 12.71 4.29 10.94
N GLU A 40 12.45 5.15 9.97
CA GLU A 40 11.31 6.05 9.95
C GLU A 40 10.32 5.64 8.86
N VAL A 41 9.01 5.62 9.17
CA VAL A 41 7.97 5.42 8.15
C VAL A 41 7.62 6.77 7.51
N LEU A 42 8.17 7.01 6.32
CA LEU A 42 8.00 8.25 5.57
C LEU A 42 6.55 8.40 5.09
N GLN A 43 6.03 7.38 4.42
CA GLN A 43 4.69 7.40 3.83
C GLN A 43 4.09 6.00 3.73
N VAL A 44 2.77 5.93 3.85
CA VAL A 44 1.99 4.74 3.49
C VAL A 44 0.88 5.20 2.55
N SER A 45 0.79 4.58 1.37
CA SER A 45 -0.16 4.98 0.33
C SER A 45 -0.74 3.77 -0.39
N GLU A 46 -1.94 3.92 -0.94
CA GLU A 46 -2.57 2.86 -1.73
C GLU A 46 -1.84 2.64 -3.06
N VAL A 47 -1.64 1.37 -3.43
CA VAL A 47 -1.14 1.03 -4.77
C VAL A 47 -2.28 1.20 -5.77
N LYS A 48 -2.11 2.10 -6.74
CA LYS A 48 -3.12 2.36 -7.77
C LYS A 48 -3.40 1.09 -8.57
N GLY A 49 -4.68 0.71 -8.66
CA GLY A 49 -5.13 -0.43 -9.45
C GLY A 49 -5.05 -1.79 -8.74
N ILE A 50 -4.54 -1.86 -7.49
CA ILE A 50 -4.51 -3.09 -6.70
C ILE A 50 -5.18 -2.85 -5.35
N ALA A 51 -6.45 -3.22 -5.24
CA ALA A 51 -7.23 -3.03 -4.01
C ALA A 51 -6.63 -3.84 -2.84
N GLY A 52 -6.52 -3.20 -1.68
CA GLY A 52 -6.01 -3.81 -0.45
C GLY A 52 -4.49 -3.93 -0.35
N LEU A 53 -3.75 -3.46 -1.36
CA LEU A 53 -2.29 -3.39 -1.35
C LEU A 53 -1.83 -1.95 -1.13
N TYR A 54 -0.87 -1.78 -0.23
CA TYR A 54 -0.33 -0.48 0.15
C TYR A 54 1.17 -0.47 -0.02
N GLU A 55 1.69 0.65 -0.48
CA GLU A 55 3.11 0.96 -0.56
C GLU A 55 3.53 1.71 0.71
N ALA A 56 4.48 1.16 1.43
CA ALA A 56 5.11 1.76 2.60
C ALA A 56 6.54 2.17 2.26
N ALA A 57 6.78 3.47 2.22
CA ALA A 57 8.12 4.04 2.11
C ALA A 57 8.70 4.23 3.52
N ILE A 58 9.83 3.59 3.78
CA ILE A 58 10.59 3.75 5.02
C ILE A 58 11.98 4.30 4.73
N ASN A 59 12.58 4.98 5.69
CA ASN A 59 13.97 5.42 5.65
C ASN A 59 14.79 4.60 6.63
N VAL A 60 15.75 3.84 6.11
CA VAL A 60 16.69 3.06 6.92
C VAL A 60 18.06 3.70 6.77
N GLY A 61 18.54 4.38 7.81
CA GLY A 61 19.87 4.99 7.80
C GLY A 61 20.13 6.00 6.68
N GLY A 62 19.11 6.71 6.20
CA GLY A 62 19.22 7.66 5.08
C GLY A 62 18.90 7.06 3.71
N HIS A 63 18.63 5.76 3.63
CA HIS A 63 18.24 5.09 2.40
C HIS A 63 16.73 4.83 2.38
N PRO A 64 15.97 5.41 1.44
CA PRO A 64 14.56 5.09 1.29
C PRO A 64 14.41 3.67 0.74
N VAL A 65 13.57 2.87 1.37
CA VAL A 65 13.22 1.51 0.96
C VAL A 65 11.69 1.40 0.87
N ILE A 66 11.21 0.73 -0.16
CA ILE A 66 9.78 0.54 -0.41
C ILE A 66 9.41 -0.91 -0.08
N PHE A 67 8.40 -1.07 0.76
CA PHE A 67 7.74 -2.34 1.05
C PHE A 67 6.29 -2.28 0.59
N TYR A 68 5.71 -3.45 0.30
CA TYR A 68 4.28 -3.56 0.09
C TYR A 68 3.64 -4.34 1.22
N VAL A 69 2.49 -3.87 1.69
CA VAL A 69 1.77 -4.48 2.81
C VAL A 69 0.29 -4.58 2.50
N ASP A 70 -0.38 -5.55 3.12
CA ASP A 70 -1.83 -5.58 3.14
C ASP A 70 -2.38 -4.62 4.22
N LYS A 71 -3.70 -4.41 4.23
CA LYS A 71 -4.36 -3.48 5.16
C LYS A 71 -4.09 -3.78 6.64
N LYS A 72 -3.88 -5.05 7.00
CA LYS A 72 -3.65 -5.46 8.39
C LYS A 72 -2.17 -5.58 8.74
N CYS A 73 -1.28 -5.42 7.75
CA CYS A 73 0.15 -5.67 7.89
C CYS A 73 0.45 -7.11 8.39
N ASP A 74 -0.41 -8.05 8.02
CA ASP A 74 -0.21 -9.48 8.24
C ASP A 74 0.82 -10.03 7.24
N TYR A 75 0.93 -9.39 6.07
CA TYR A 75 1.88 -9.75 5.02
C TYR A 75 2.73 -8.55 4.62
N ILE A 76 4.02 -8.81 4.41
CA ILE A 76 4.97 -7.85 3.85
C ILE A 76 5.60 -8.48 2.61
N PHE A 77 5.53 -7.78 1.49
CA PHE A 77 6.18 -8.17 0.26
C PHE A 77 7.43 -7.31 0.05
N THR A 78 8.55 -8.00 -0.21
CA THR A 78 9.84 -7.39 -0.49
C THR A 78 10.19 -7.56 -1.97
N GLY A 79 10.73 -6.55 -2.62
CA GLY A 79 11.17 -6.61 -4.01
C GLY A 79 10.60 -5.48 -4.86
N SER A 80 10.59 -5.69 -6.18
CA SER A 80 10.10 -4.69 -7.15
C SER A 80 8.74 -5.07 -7.74
N MET A 81 7.89 -4.06 -7.88
CA MET A 81 6.64 -4.12 -8.63
C MET A 81 6.88 -3.62 -10.06
N MET A 82 6.72 -4.52 -11.02
CA MET A 82 6.87 -4.23 -12.44
C MET A 82 5.49 -4.06 -13.09
N SER A 83 5.28 -2.95 -13.79
CA SER A 83 4.09 -2.79 -14.64
C SER A 83 4.25 -3.60 -15.92
N THR A 84 3.32 -4.49 -16.22
CA THR A 84 3.31 -5.24 -17.48
C THR A 84 2.86 -4.39 -18.67
N GLN A 85 2.13 -3.30 -18.41
CA GLN A 85 1.63 -2.39 -19.45
C GLN A 85 2.70 -1.42 -19.93
N THR A 86 3.43 -0.81 -18.99
CA THR A 86 4.43 0.23 -19.29
C THR A 86 5.87 -0.30 -19.22
N LYS A 87 6.08 -1.53 -18.75
CA LYS A 87 7.39 -2.13 -18.47
C LYS A 87 8.21 -1.36 -17.40
N ALA A 88 7.57 -0.43 -16.70
CA ALA A 88 8.21 0.40 -15.68
C ALA A 88 8.37 -0.35 -14.35
N ASN A 89 9.45 -0.06 -13.62
CA ASN A 89 9.63 -0.48 -12.24
C ASN A 89 9.02 0.57 -11.31
N LEU A 90 7.81 0.30 -10.84
CA LEU A 90 7.03 1.23 -10.03
C LEU A 90 7.67 1.46 -8.65
N THR A 91 8.37 0.46 -8.13
CA THR A 91 9.12 0.57 -6.87
C THR A 91 10.27 1.57 -7.00
N ASN A 92 11.02 1.52 -8.10
CA ASN A 92 12.10 2.48 -8.33
C ASN A 92 11.56 3.91 -8.50
N GLU A 93 10.43 4.07 -9.18
CA GLU A 93 9.76 5.37 -9.31
C GLU A 93 9.28 5.91 -7.97
N ALA A 94 8.71 5.06 -7.11
CA ALA A 94 8.32 5.42 -5.76
C ALA A 94 9.52 5.80 -4.89
N GLN A 95 10.57 4.98 -4.91
CA GLN A 95 11.78 5.19 -4.13
C GLN A 95 12.45 6.52 -4.49
N LYS A 96 12.52 6.87 -5.78
CA LYS A 96 13.08 8.15 -6.27
C LYS A 96 12.40 9.39 -5.68
N LYS A 97 11.11 9.32 -5.30
CA LYS A 97 10.41 10.45 -4.67
C LYS A 97 10.96 10.81 -3.30
N PHE A 98 11.68 9.88 -2.67
CA PHE A 98 12.25 10.02 -1.33
C PHE A 98 13.77 10.06 -1.34
N GLN A 99 14.40 9.85 -2.50
CA GLN A 99 15.83 10.07 -2.69
C GLN A 99 16.04 11.59 -2.75
N LYS A 100 16.83 12.12 -1.81
CA LYS A 100 17.31 13.50 -1.84
C LYS A 100 18.67 13.55 -2.52
#